data_AF-X8DE93-F1
#
_entry.id   AF-X8DE93-F1
#
_cell.length_a   1.000
_cell.length_b   1.000
_cell.length_c   1.000
_cell.angle_alpha   90.00
_cell.angle_beta   90.00
_cell.angle_gamma   90.00
#
_symmetry.space_group_name_H-M   'P 1'
#
loop_
_entity.id
_entity.type
_entity.pdbx_description
1 polymer ?
#
loop_
_entity_poly.entity_id
_entity_poly.type
_entity_poly.pdbx_seq_one_letter_code
_entity_poly.pdbx_strand_id
1 'polypeptide(L)'
;MLDGNPIDIPGLAVCLPQDGGVLILVGNPNSANVTADLALGPPLEVRGATVTDGNGKGVGGGDQFGSTATATKTAAGYSIEGEGTGYDTTNDSIPGVKFSIDVSCSS
;
A
#
# COMPACT_ATOMS: atom_id res chain seq x y z
N MET A 1 7.57 1.31 -3.90
CA MET A 1 8.12 2.49 -4.60
C MET A 1 7.12 3.63 -4.55
N LEU A 2 7.59 4.89 -4.59
CA LEU A 2 6.76 6.09 -4.83
C LEU A 2 7.33 6.87 -6.02
N ASP A 3 6.53 7.12 -7.04
CA ASP A 3 6.92 7.78 -8.29
C ASP A 3 8.21 7.20 -8.91
N GLY A 4 8.33 5.87 -8.89
CA GLY A 4 9.50 5.16 -9.41
C GLY A 4 10.75 5.24 -8.51
N ASN A 5 10.67 5.93 -7.37
CA ASN A 5 11.73 5.92 -6.38
C ASN A 5 11.55 4.73 -5.42
N PRO A 6 12.54 3.83 -5.29
CA PRO A 6 12.49 2.79 -4.28
C PRO A 6 12.54 3.43 -2.88
N ILE A 7 11.77 2.84 -1.97
CA ILE A 7 11.74 3.23 -0.57
C ILE A 7 11.99 1.96 0.21
N ASP A 8 13.10 1.95 0.95
CA ASP A 8 13.38 0.90 1.91
C ASP A 8 12.63 1.22 3.19
N ILE A 9 11.63 0.40 3.48
CA ILE A 9 10.82 0.52 4.68
C ILE A 9 11.35 -0.50 5.69
N PRO A 10 12.11 -0.07 6.72
CA PRO A 10 12.61 -0.98 7.73
C PRO A 10 11.42 -1.51 8.56
N GLY A 11 11.27 -2.83 8.64
CA GLY A 11 10.19 -3.42 9.41
C GLY A 11 9.82 -4.83 9.00
N LEU A 12 8.82 -5.36 9.68
CA LEU A 12 8.21 -6.64 9.35
C LEU A 12 7.00 -6.40 8.45
N ALA A 13 6.85 -7.25 7.44
CA ALA A 13 5.63 -7.37 6.68
C ALA A 13 4.70 -8.38 7.36
N VAL A 14 3.46 -7.98 7.64
CA VAL A 14 2.44 -8.83 8.24
C VAL A 14 1.19 -8.79 7.37
N CYS A 15 0.69 -9.97 7.01
CA CYS A 15 -0.59 -10.13 6.31
C CYS A 15 -1.58 -10.74 7.29
N LEU A 16 -2.56 -9.95 7.71
CA LEU A 16 -3.61 -10.33 8.64
C LEU A 16 -4.85 -10.75 7.84
N PRO A 17 -5.24 -12.04 7.86
CA PRO A 17 -6.49 -12.46 7.26
C PRO A 17 -7.67 -11.73 7.90
N GLN A 18 -8.62 -11.29 7.08
CA GLN A 18 -9.88 -10.67 7.51
C GLN A 18 -11.05 -11.38 6.86
N ASP A 19 -12.26 -11.17 7.38
CA ASP A 19 -13.45 -11.73 6.75
C ASP A 19 -13.63 -11.11 5.35
N GLY A 20 -13.52 -11.97 4.32
CA GLY A 20 -13.55 -11.56 2.92
C GLY A 20 -12.34 -10.74 2.43
N GLY A 21 -11.20 -10.75 3.13
CA GLY A 21 -10.08 -9.87 2.81
C GLY A 21 -8.72 -10.24 3.41
N VAL A 22 -7.73 -9.40 3.15
CA VAL A 22 -6.44 -9.39 3.84
C VAL A 22 -6.01 -7.95 4.10
N LEU A 23 -5.58 -7.69 5.33
CA LEU A 23 -4.93 -6.44 5.71
C LEU A 23 -3.42 -6.65 5.74
N ILE A 24 -2.71 -5.87 4.93
CA ILE A 24 -1.25 -5.86 4.82
C ILE A 24 -0.72 -4.68 5.60
N LEU A 25 0.25 -4.93 6.49
CA LEU A 25 0.97 -3.92 7.25
C LEU A 25 2.47 -4.11 7.03
N VAL A 26 3.19 -3.06 6.64
CA VAL A 26 4.66 -3.08 6.53
C VAL A 26 5.24 -1.90 7.29
N GLY A 27 6.22 -2.18 8.15
CA GLY A 27 6.97 -1.14 8.86
C GLY A 27 7.13 -1.45 10.35
N ASN A 28 7.18 -0.40 11.16
CA ASN A 28 7.35 -0.51 12.59
C ASN A 28 6.01 -0.90 13.28
N PRO A 29 6.01 -1.76 14.31
CA PRO A 29 4.80 -2.08 15.07
C PRO A 29 4.05 -0.88 15.65
N ASN A 30 4.72 0.27 15.83
CA ASN A 30 4.09 1.51 16.34
C ASN A 30 3.63 2.47 15.23
N SER A 31 4.04 2.27 13.98
CA SER A 31 3.65 3.08 12.83
C SER A 31 3.89 2.29 11.54
N ALA A 32 2.84 1.68 10.99
CA ALA A 32 2.94 1.03 9.69
C ALA A 32 3.18 2.10 8.61
N ASN A 33 4.29 1.98 7.90
CA ASN A 33 4.62 2.84 6.76
C ASN A 33 3.84 2.44 5.51
N VAL A 34 3.37 1.20 5.45
CA VAL A 34 2.47 0.72 4.41
C VAL A 34 1.26 0.07 5.07
N THR A 35 0.08 0.44 4.61
CA THR A 35 -1.17 -0.26 4.91
C THR A 35 -1.86 -0.59 3.60
N ALA A 36 -2.35 -1.81 3.41
CA ALA A 36 -3.23 -2.11 2.29
C ALA A 36 -4.36 -3.05 2.72
N ASP A 37 -5.60 -2.66 2.45
CA ASP A 37 -6.80 -3.45 2.64
C ASP A 37 -7.24 -4.00 1.28
N LEU A 38 -7.17 -5.33 1.15
CA LEU A 38 -7.56 -6.04 -0.05
C LEU A 38 -8.82 -6.87 0.21
N ALA A 39 -9.81 -6.77 -0.68
CA ALA A 39 -10.92 -7.71 -0.70
C ALA A 39 -10.54 -8.96 -1.50
N LEU A 40 -10.92 -10.13 -0.99
CA LEU A 40 -10.75 -11.40 -1.68
C LEU A 40 -11.86 -11.55 -2.73
N GLY A 41 -11.51 -11.28 -4.00
CA GLY A 41 -12.33 -11.55 -5.17
C GLY A 41 -11.46 -12.00 -6.35
N PRO A 42 -12.06 -12.54 -7.43
CA PRO A 42 -11.40 -12.63 -8.72
C PRO A 42 -11.85 -11.46 -9.63
N PRO A 43 -11.06 -10.39 -9.82
CA PRO A 43 -9.71 -10.12 -9.29
C PRO A 43 -9.71 -9.58 -7.85
N LEU A 44 -8.53 -9.55 -7.20
CA LEU A 44 -8.37 -8.89 -5.90
C LEU A 44 -8.71 -7.40 -6.05
N GLU A 45 -9.48 -6.87 -5.12
CA GLU A 45 -9.85 -5.46 -5.10
C GLU A 45 -9.04 -4.72 -4.04
N VAL A 46 -8.52 -3.54 -4.38
CA VAL A 46 -7.78 -2.68 -3.44
C VAL A 46 -8.75 -1.66 -2.85
N ARG A 47 -9.27 -1.96 -1.65
CA ARG A 47 -10.18 -1.03 -0.95
C ARG A 47 -9.46 0.25 -0.55
N GLY A 48 -8.22 0.12 -0.12
CA GLY A 48 -7.35 1.25 0.20
C GLY A 48 -5.92 0.79 0.41
N ALA A 49 -4.97 1.59 -0.06
CA ALA A 49 -3.56 1.40 0.15
C ALA A 49 -2.92 2.75 0.48
N THR A 50 -2.07 2.77 1.50
CA THR A 50 -1.26 3.92 1.88
C THR A 50 0.19 3.51 1.95
N VAL A 51 1.08 4.40 1.47
CA VAL A 51 2.53 4.25 1.56
C VAL A 51 3.09 5.57 2.05
N THR A 52 3.95 5.53 3.06
CA THR A 52 4.72 6.69 3.53
C THR A 52 6.20 6.34 3.66
N ASP A 53 7.07 7.28 3.30
CA ASP A 53 8.52 7.14 3.39
C ASP A 53 9.09 7.35 4.81
N GLY A 54 8.23 7.64 5.80
CA GLY A 54 8.61 7.92 7.18
C GLY A 54 9.24 9.31 7.40
N ASN A 55 9.48 10.06 6.33
CA ASN A 55 9.99 11.44 6.35
C ASN A 55 8.90 12.47 6.03
N GLY A 56 7.63 12.06 6.06
CA GLY A 56 6.47 12.92 5.82
C GLY A 56 6.00 12.96 4.37
N LYS A 57 6.60 12.17 3.46
CA LYS A 57 6.00 11.93 2.14
C LYS A 57 5.16 10.67 2.16
N GLY A 58 4.10 10.67 1.39
CA GLY A 58 3.29 9.48 1.19
C GLY A 58 2.25 9.63 0.11
N VAL A 59 1.49 8.57 -0.09
CA VAL A 59 0.37 8.50 -1.04
C VAL A 59 -0.71 7.58 -0.49
N GLY A 60 -1.95 7.93 -0.76
CA GLY A 60 -3.12 7.05 -0.59
C GLY A 60 -3.77 6.77 -1.94
N GLY A 61 -4.19 5.53 -2.16
CA GLY A 61 -4.94 5.12 -3.35
C GLY A 61 -5.86 3.91 -3.13
N GLY A 62 -6.73 3.63 -4.10
CA GLY A 62 -7.80 2.63 -4.00
C GLY A 62 -9.19 3.25 -3.84
N ASP A 63 -10.22 2.42 -3.70
CA ASP A 63 -11.63 2.87 -3.70
C ASP A 63 -11.94 3.95 -2.65
N GLN A 64 -11.37 3.81 -1.45
CA GLN A 64 -11.51 4.78 -0.35
C GLN A 64 -10.92 6.16 -0.69
N PHE A 65 -10.02 6.23 -1.67
CA PHE A 65 -9.34 7.44 -2.12
C PHE A 65 -9.85 7.92 -3.48
N GLY A 66 -10.86 7.25 -4.06
CA GLY A 66 -11.40 7.57 -5.37
C GLY A 66 -10.39 7.38 -6.51
N SER A 67 -9.41 6.48 -6.33
CA SER A 67 -8.33 6.26 -7.28
C SER A 67 -8.18 4.78 -7.64
N THR A 68 -7.58 4.49 -8.79
CA THR A 68 -7.45 3.11 -9.26
C THR A 68 -6.18 2.46 -8.72
N ALA A 69 -6.35 1.32 -8.07
CA ALA A 69 -5.27 0.43 -7.68
C ALA A 69 -5.63 -1.02 -8.01
N THR A 70 -4.64 -1.80 -8.39
CA THR A 70 -4.76 -3.22 -8.72
C THR A 70 -3.90 -4.03 -7.76
N ALA A 71 -4.38 -5.23 -7.41
CA ALA A 71 -3.63 -6.17 -6.59
C ALA A 71 -3.57 -7.53 -7.27
N THR A 72 -2.42 -8.18 -7.16
CA THR A 72 -2.17 -9.53 -7.64
C THR A 72 -1.57 -10.37 -6.53
N LYS A 73 -2.11 -11.58 -6.30
CA LYS A 73 -1.50 -12.55 -5.40
C LYS A 73 -0.29 -13.19 -6.09
N THR A 74 0.87 -13.14 -5.44
CA THR A 74 2.11 -13.77 -5.94
C THR A 74 2.39 -15.05 -5.18
N ALA A 75 3.44 -15.78 -5.58
CA ALA A 75 3.89 -16.96 -4.83
C ALA A 75 4.42 -16.62 -3.42
N ALA A 76 4.93 -15.40 -3.22
CA ALA A 76 5.54 -14.96 -1.96
C ALA A 76 4.60 -14.11 -1.09
N GLY A 77 3.48 -13.63 -1.63
CA GLY A 77 2.55 -12.74 -0.94
C GLY A 77 1.67 -11.97 -1.93
N TYR A 78 1.83 -10.64 -1.98
CA TYR A 78 0.98 -9.75 -2.76
C TYR A 78 1.81 -8.67 -3.47
N SER A 79 1.37 -8.28 -4.66
CA SER A 79 1.87 -7.13 -5.41
C SER A 79 0.72 -6.17 -5.67
N ILE A 80 0.90 -4.90 -5.34
CA ILE A 80 -0.12 -3.85 -5.44
C ILE A 80 0.47 -2.68 -6.20
N GLU A 81 -0.24 -2.20 -7.22
CA GLU A 81 0.13 -1.02 -7.99
C GLU A 81 -1.05 -0.06 -8.04
N GLY A 82 -0.78 1.23 -8.01
CA GLY A 82 -1.83 2.22 -8.10
C GLY A 82 -1.33 3.62 -8.36
N GLU A 83 -2.30 4.49 -8.61
CA GLU A 83 -2.11 5.93 -8.71
C GLU A 83 -3.05 6.58 -7.69
N GLY A 84 -2.55 7.58 -6.95
CA GLY A 84 -3.25 8.16 -5.83
C GLY A 84 -2.95 9.64 -5.64
N THR A 85 -3.39 10.16 -4.50
CA THR A 85 -3.05 11.52 -4.07
C THR A 85 -1.92 11.45 -3.05
N GLY A 86 -0.79 12.03 -3.41
CA GLY A 86 0.37 12.16 -2.55
C GLY A 86 0.29 13.36 -1.61
N TYR A 87 1.12 13.32 -0.58
CA TYR A 87 1.40 14.42 0.34
C TYR A 87 2.89 14.45 0.65
N ASP A 88 3.41 15.62 0.98
CA ASP A 88 4.80 15.82 1.39
C ASP A 88 4.90 16.56 2.73
N THR A 89 6.12 16.93 3.10
CA THR A 89 6.40 17.65 4.36
C THR A 89 5.77 19.03 4.46
N THR A 90 5.29 19.62 3.36
CA THR A 90 4.55 20.89 3.37
C THR A 90 3.04 20.67 3.43
N ASN A 91 2.60 19.40 3.46
CA ASN A 91 1.20 18.97 3.46
C ASN A 91 0.46 19.42 2.18
N ASP A 92 1.21 19.63 1.10
CA ASP A 92 0.64 19.93 -0.21
C ASP A 92 0.12 18.64 -0.86
N SER A 93 -1.08 18.71 -1.42
CA SER A 93 -1.71 17.60 -2.10
C SER A 93 -1.18 17.48 -3.53
N ILE A 94 -0.65 16.30 -3.88
CA ILE A 94 -0.03 16.02 -5.17
C ILE A 94 -0.87 14.96 -5.89
N PRO A 95 -1.70 15.31 -6.88
CA PRO A 95 -2.48 14.32 -7.62
C PRO A 95 -1.59 13.51 -8.57
N GLY A 96 -1.93 12.24 -8.78
CA GLY A 96 -1.30 11.39 -9.80
C GLY A 96 0.00 10.72 -9.36
N VAL A 97 0.25 10.64 -8.04
CA VAL A 97 1.43 9.96 -7.50
C VAL A 97 1.26 8.46 -7.63
N LYS A 98 2.22 7.80 -8.26
CA LYS A 98 2.21 6.36 -8.50
C LYS A 98 2.88 5.63 -7.36
N PHE A 99 2.34 4.47 -7.00
CA PHE A 99 2.95 3.59 -6.01
C PHE A 99 2.96 2.14 -6.46
N SER A 100 3.94 1.42 -5.94
CA SER A 100 3.98 -0.04 -5.99
C SER A 100 4.37 -0.60 -4.63
N ILE A 101 3.73 -1.69 -4.21
CA ILE A 101 3.99 -2.41 -2.98
C ILE A 101 4.17 -3.87 -3.34
N ASP A 102 5.37 -4.40 -3.16
CA ASP A 102 5.63 -5.83 -3.23
C ASP A 102 5.89 -6.32 -1.81
N VAL A 103 4.99 -7.17 -1.32
CA VAL A 103 5.06 -7.70 0.04
C VAL A 103 5.19 -9.20 0.02
N SER A 104 6.18 -9.71 0.75
CA SER A 104 6.29 -11.12 1.06
C SER A 104 5.78 -11.36 2.47
N CYS A 105 4.78 -12.21 2.62
CA CYS A 105 4.26 -12.61 3.91
C CYS A 105 4.05 -14.11 3.93
N SER A 106 4.67 -14.79 4.90
CA SER A 106 4.47 -16.22 5.10
C SER A 106 3.03 -16.46 5.51
N SER A 107 2.30 -17.21 4.68
CA SER A 107 0.97 -17.72 4.97
C SER A 107 0.94 -18.57 6.24
#